data_AF-A0A8H4AEM8-F1
#
_entry.id   AF-A0A8H4AEM8-F1
#
_cell.length_a   1.000
_cell.length_b   1.000
_cell.length_c   1.000
_cell.angle_alpha   90.00
_cell.angle_beta   90.00
_cell.angle_gamma   90.00
#
_symmetry.space_group_name_H-M   'P 1'
#
loop_
_entity.id
_entity.type
_entity.pdbx_description
1 polymer ?
#
loop_
_entity_poly.entity_id
_entity_poly.type
_entity_poly.pdbx_seq_one_letter_code
_entity_poly.pdbx_strand_id
1 'polypeptide(L)'
;MTKKFLLPLLLSDSQKIHSKILLFIENLRRQEISFQSLSEVEGSDWHEQVKTLCTRISSSSTNSKTRLGYYYYLGTLCEAYSWNEIACNEIRQYFPPKKCPDIWKTAQRTFKLYSIQG
;
A
#
# COMPACT_ATOMS: atom_id res chain seq x y z
N MET A 1 56.95 -1.85 2.13
CA MET A 1 55.61 -2.28 2.60
C MET A 1 54.56 -1.30 2.10
N THR A 2 53.93 -1.59 0.97
CA THR A 2 52.89 -0.74 0.36
C THR A 2 51.53 -1.04 1.00
N LYS A 3 51.01 -0.09 1.80
CA LYS A 3 49.64 -0.12 2.29
C LYS A 3 48.68 0.09 1.11
N LYS A 4 48.02 -0.98 0.67
CA LYS A 4 46.86 -0.91 -0.24
C LYS A 4 45.69 -0.29 0.53
N PHE A 5 45.34 0.94 0.18
CA PHE A 5 44.05 1.52 0.54
C PHE A 5 42.96 0.80 -0.25
N LEU A 6 42.16 -0.03 0.41
CA LEU A 6 40.89 -0.52 -0.13
C LEU A 6 39.88 0.63 -0.05
N LEU A 7 39.74 1.37 -1.15
CA LEU A 7 38.61 2.26 -1.35
C LEU A 7 37.32 1.40 -1.34
N PRO A 8 36.28 1.78 -0.58
CA PRO A 8 34.99 1.11 -0.69
C PRO A 8 34.50 1.28 -2.12
N LEU A 9 34.17 0.15 -2.76
CA LEU A 9 33.64 0.12 -4.13
C LEU A 9 32.38 0.99 -4.16
N LEU A 10 32.49 2.22 -4.67
CA LEU A 10 31.36 3.12 -4.89
C LEU A 10 30.55 2.56 -6.05
N LEU A 11 29.56 1.73 -5.72
CA LEU A 11 28.61 1.22 -6.69
C LEU A 11 27.82 2.38 -7.29
N SER A 12 27.75 2.41 -8.62
CA SER A 12 26.82 3.28 -9.34
C SER A 12 25.37 2.93 -8.97
N ASP A 13 24.45 3.88 -9.16
CA ASP A 13 23.05 3.65 -8.80
C ASP A 13 22.41 2.52 -9.62
N SER A 14 22.85 2.31 -10.86
CA SER A 14 22.44 1.16 -11.68
C SER A 14 22.88 -0.17 -11.07
N GLN A 15 24.10 -0.26 -10.53
CA GLN A 15 24.59 -1.46 -9.85
C GLN A 15 23.87 -1.71 -8.52
N LYS A 16 23.52 -0.65 -7.78
CA LYS A 16 22.69 -0.76 -6.57
C LYS A 16 21.27 -1.21 -6.88
N ILE A 17 20.69 -0.76 -7.99
CA ILE A 17 19.37 -1.19 -8.44
C ILE A 17 19.43 -2.66 -8.88
N HIS A 18 20.43 -3.03 -9.68
CA HIS A 18 20.60 -4.40 -10.17
C HIS A 18 20.76 -5.41 -9.02
N SER A 19 21.54 -5.10 -7.99
CA SER A 19 21.68 -5.99 -6.82
C SER A 19 20.36 -6.14 -6.05
N LYS A 20 19.59 -5.06 -5.91
CA LYS A 20 18.26 -5.10 -5.28
C LYS A 20 17.23 -5.88 -6.10
N ILE A 21 17.29 -5.80 -7.43
CA ILE A 21 16.40 -6.55 -8.33
C ILE A 21 16.63 -8.05 -8.17
N LEU A 22 17.88 -8.52 -8.11
CA LEU A 22 18.15 -9.94 -7.93
C LEU A 22 17.64 -10.48 -6.59
N LEU A 23 17.84 -9.73 -5.51
CA LEU A 23 17.28 -10.05 -4.19
C LEU A 23 15.75 -10.06 -4.20
N PHE A 24 15.14 -9.15 -4.94
CA PHE A 24 13.69 -9.10 -5.11
C PHE A 24 13.18 -10.35 -5.85
N ILE A 25 13.80 -10.74 -6.97
CA ILE A 25 13.46 -11.96 -7.72
C ILE A 25 13.60 -13.21 -6.84
N GLU A 26 14.67 -13.29 -6.04
CA GLU A 26 14.88 -14.41 -5.13
C GLU A 26 13.81 -14.46 -4.04
N ASN A 27 13.43 -13.31 -3.47
CA ASN A 27 12.31 -13.23 -2.53
C ASN A 27 10.97 -13.64 -3.16
N LEU A 28 10.71 -13.25 -4.41
CA LEU A 28 9.52 -13.68 -5.14
C LEU A 28 9.51 -15.20 -5.34
N ARG A 29 10.65 -15.82 -5.64
CA ARG A 29 10.77 -17.28 -5.78
C ARG A 29 10.57 -18.03 -4.47
N ARG A 30 10.96 -17.44 -3.34
CA ARG A 30 10.84 -18.04 -2.00
C ARG A 30 9.45 -17.89 -1.39
N GLN A 31 8.67 -16.90 -1.83
CA GLN A 31 7.29 -16.76 -1.40
C GLN A 31 6.44 -17.75 -2.22
N GLU A 32 6.11 -18.89 -1.60
CA GLU A 32 4.82 -19.54 -1.87
C GLU A 32 3.78 -18.43 -1.77
N ILE A 33 3.17 -18.06 -2.89
CA ILE A 33 2.17 -17.00 -2.93
C ILE A 33 0.92 -17.55 -2.25
N SER A 34 0.94 -17.55 -0.92
CA SER A 34 -0.29 -17.54 -0.13
C SER A 34 -0.93 -16.20 -0.47
N PHE A 35 -1.79 -16.20 -1.49
CA PHE A 35 -2.83 -15.21 -1.64
C PHE A 35 -3.62 -15.26 -0.34
N GLN A 36 -3.23 -14.44 0.64
CA GLN A 36 -4.11 -14.17 1.76
C GLN A 36 -5.32 -13.52 1.11
N SER A 37 -6.38 -14.31 0.97
CA SER A 37 -7.68 -13.82 0.57
C SER A 37 -8.01 -12.72 1.56
N LEU A 38 -7.89 -11.48 1.11
CA LEU A 38 -8.37 -10.36 1.89
C LEU A 38 -9.86 -10.62 2.09
N SER A 39 -10.29 -10.66 3.35
CA SER A 39 -11.69 -10.90 3.68
C SER A 39 -12.55 -9.86 2.98
N GLU A 40 -13.70 -10.29 2.44
CA GLU A 40 -14.67 -9.37 1.84
C GLU A 40 -14.98 -8.22 2.81
N VAL A 41 -15.14 -7.02 2.24
CA VAL A 41 -15.47 -5.84 3.02
C VAL A 41 -16.92 -5.96 3.47
N GLU A 42 -17.14 -6.02 4.78
CA GLU A 42 -18.48 -5.99 5.37
C GLU A 42 -19.17 -4.65 5.08
N GLY A 43 -20.43 -4.72 4.63
CA GLY A 43 -21.29 -3.57 4.37
C GLY A 43 -22.29 -3.88 3.25
N SER A 44 -23.55 -3.50 3.44
CA SER A 44 -24.62 -3.75 2.48
C SER A 44 -24.62 -2.77 1.31
N ASP A 45 -24.04 -1.58 1.51
CA ASP A 45 -23.85 -0.55 0.50
C ASP A 45 -22.46 0.09 0.55
N TRP A 46 -22.17 0.93 -0.45
CA TRP A 46 -20.88 1.59 -0.59
C TRP A 46 -20.50 2.47 0.61
N HIS A 47 -21.44 3.19 1.22
CA HIS A 47 -21.17 4.06 2.37
C HIS A 47 -20.79 3.23 3.60
N GLU A 48 -21.53 2.15 3.86
CA GLU A 48 -21.22 1.20 4.94
C GLU A 48 -19.84 0.57 4.75
N GLN A 49 -19.48 0.19 3.52
CA GLN A 49 -18.17 -0.36 3.22
C GLN A 49 -17.04 0.65 3.47
N VAL A 50 -17.21 1.91 3.03
CA VAL A 50 -16.24 3.00 3.31
C VAL A 50 -16.10 3.23 4.81
N LYS A 51 -17.22 3.29 5.54
CA LYS A 51 -17.24 3.44 7.01
C LYS A 51 -16.47 2.30 7.69
N THR A 52 -16.77 1.06 7.33
CA THR A 52 -16.12 -0.14 7.88
C THR A 52 -14.61 -0.08 7.65
N LEU A 53 -14.18 0.22 6.42
CA LEU A 53 -12.76 0.33 6.08
C LEU A 53 -12.07 1.46 6.84
N CYS A 54 -12.66 2.66 6.89
CA CYS A 54 -12.08 3.80 7.60
C CYS A 54 -11.91 3.50 9.10
N THR A 55 -12.88 2.81 9.70
CA THR A 55 -12.82 2.36 11.10
C THR A 55 -11.68 1.35 11.30
N ARG A 56 -11.58 0.34 10.43
CA ARG A 56 -10.54 -0.69 10.49
C ARG A 56 -9.13 -0.14 10.24
N ILE A 57 -8.99 0.86 9.38
CA ILE A 57 -7.73 1.56 9.10
C ILE A 57 -7.27 2.33 10.34
N SER A 58 -8.19 3.01 11.01
CA SER A 58 -7.93 3.82 12.20
C SER A 58 -7.64 2.99 13.45
N SER A 59 -8.05 1.72 13.46
CA SER A 59 -7.83 0.84 14.61
C SER A 59 -6.35 0.57 14.87
N SER A 60 -5.97 0.70 16.15
CA SER A 60 -4.62 0.38 16.66
C SER A 60 -4.34 -1.12 16.67
N SER A 61 -5.38 -1.97 16.71
CA SER A 61 -5.24 -3.43 16.70
C SER A 61 -4.96 -4.01 15.31
N THR A 62 -5.16 -3.23 14.24
CA THR A 62 -4.90 -3.68 12.87
C THR A 62 -3.40 -3.70 12.59
N ASN A 63 -2.86 -4.87 12.27
CA ASN A 63 -1.46 -5.01 11.83
C ASN A 63 -1.21 -4.31 10.47
N SER A 64 0.05 -4.03 10.15
CA SER A 64 0.42 -3.27 8.95
C SER A 64 0.01 -3.95 7.63
N LYS A 65 0.13 -5.27 7.52
CA LYS A 65 -0.22 -6.03 6.30
C LYS A 65 -1.72 -5.99 6.03
N THR A 66 -2.53 -6.23 7.05
CA THR A 66 -3.99 -6.15 6.97
C THR A 66 -4.44 -4.71 6.69
N ARG A 67 -3.81 -3.71 7.32
CA ARG A 67 -4.09 -2.29 7.06
C ARG A 67 -3.83 -1.92 5.60
N LEU A 68 -2.77 -2.46 5.00
CA LEU A 68 -2.47 -2.26 3.58
C LEU A 68 -3.58 -2.83 2.68
N GLY A 69 -4.11 -4.02 3.01
CA GLY A 69 -5.27 -4.59 2.34
C GLY A 69 -6.52 -3.70 2.44
N TYR A 70 -6.77 -3.08 3.59
CA TYR A 70 -7.89 -2.14 3.73
C TYR A 70 -7.69 -0.86 2.90
N TYR A 71 -6.46 -0.36 2.78
CA TYR A 71 -6.16 0.75 1.87
C TYR A 71 -6.38 0.39 0.40
N TYR A 72 -6.04 -0.84 0.01
CA TYR A 72 -6.33 -1.35 -1.33
C TYR A 72 -7.84 -1.32 -1.61
N TYR A 73 -8.64 -1.93 -0.74
CA TYR A 73 -10.10 -1.95 -0.91
C TYR A 73 -10.73 -0.56 -0.88
N LEU A 74 -10.27 0.31 0.02
CA LEU A 74 -10.73 1.69 0.05
C LEU A 74 -10.46 2.38 -1.29
N GLY A 75 -9.31 2.09 -1.90
CA GLY A 75 -8.98 2.58 -3.22
C GLY A 75 -9.87 2.01 -4.33
N THR A 76 -10.22 0.73 -4.27
CA THR A 76 -11.19 0.12 -5.20
C THR A 76 -12.56 0.81 -5.13
N LEU A 77 -13.05 1.10 -3.92
CA LEU A 77 -14.30 1.83 -3.72
C LEU A 77 -14.24 3.28 -4.22
N CYS A 78 -13.08 3.92 -4.12
CA CYS A 78 -12.87 5.28 -4.65
C CYS A 78 -12.73 5.30 -6.18
N GLU A 79 -12.10 4.28 -6.77
CA GLU A 79 -11.96 4.12 -8.22
C GLU A 79 -13.34 3.96 -8.89
N ALA A 80 -14.28 3.27 -8.25
CA ALA A 80 -15.66 3.16 -8.73
C ALA A 80 -16.34 4.53 -8.94
N TYR A 81 -15.85 5.56 -8.26
CA TYR A 81 -16.28 6.96 -8.39
C TYR A 81 -15.20 7.85 -9.03
N SER A 82 -14.24 7.26 -9.74
CA SER A 82 -13.15 7.95 -10.44
C SER A 82 -12.36 8.92 -9.55
N TRP A 83 -12.22 8.60 -8.26
CA TRP A 83 -11.55 9.45 -7.27
C TRP A 83 -12.14 10.87 -7.18
N ASN A 84 -13.44 11.01 -7.41
CA ASN A 84 -14.10 12.30 -7.40
C ASN A 84 -14.32 12.86 -5.97
N GLU A 85 -14.94 14.04 -5.92
CA GLU A 85 -15.20 14.74 -4.66
C GLU A 85 -16.19 14.02 -3.74
N ILE A 86 -17.12 13.22 -4.28
CA ILE A 86 -18.07 12.42 -3.49
C ILE A 86 -17.29 11.40 -2.65
N ALA A 87 -16.40 10.62 -3.28
CA ALA A 87 -15.56 9.66 -2.58
C ALA A 87 -14.63 10.34 -1.56
N CYS A 88 -14.09 11.51 -1.90
CA CYS A 88 -13.24 12.27 -0.97
C CYS A 88 -14.02 12.75 0.25
N ASN A 89 -15.23 13.28 0.04
CA ASN A 89 -16.08 13.78 1.11
C ASN A 89 -16.54 12.67 2.04
N GLU A 90 -16.80 11.47 1.52
CA GLU A 90 -17.17 10.34 2.35
C GLU A 90 -16.04 9.95 3.32
N ILE A 91 -14.79 9.86 2.84
CA ILE A 91 -13.63 9.56 3.70
C ILE A 91 -13.40 10.65 4.75
N ARG A 92 -13.63 11.93 4.39
CA ARG A 92 -13.44 13.07 5.30
C ARG A 92 -14.33 13.00 6.54
N GLN A 93 -15.46 12.28 6.49
CA GLN A 93 -16.33 12.10 7.66
C GLN A 93 -15.65 11.30 8.79
N TYR A 94 -14.66 10.47 8.47
CA TYR A 94 -14.06 9.52 9.41
C TYR A 94 -12.66 9.90 9.89
N PHE A 95 -12.02 10.89 9.26
CA PHE A 95 -10.67 11.30 9.61
C PHE A 95 -10.58 12.81 9.87
N PRO A 96 -9.75 13.25 10.83
CA PRO A 96 -9.45 14.66 10.99
C PRO A 96 -8.94 15.28 9.68
N PRO A 97 -9.24 16.56 9.39
CA PRO A 97 -8.81 17.22 8.15
C PRO A 97 -7.30 17.11 7.88
N LYS A 98 -6.48 17.07 8.94
CA LYS A 98 -5.03 16.91 8.84
C LYS A 98 -4.57 15.53 8.37
N LYS A 99 -5.36 14.47 8.63
CA LYS A 99 -5.02 13.08 8.27
C LYS A 99 -5.62 12.65 6.94
N CYS A 100 -6.76 13.22 6.55
CA CYS A 100 -7.48 12.82 5.33
C CYS A 100 -6.60 12.83 4.06
N PRO A 101 -5.72 13.82 3.82
CA PRO A 101 -4.84 13.81 2.64
C PRO A 101 -3.88 12.60 2.60
N ASP A 102 -3.41 12.15 3.75
CA ASP A 102 -2.50 11.01 3.85
C ASP A 102 -3.23 9.70 3.61
N ILE A 103 -4.43 9.55 4.17
CA ILE A 103 -5.32 8.40 3.92
C ILE A 103 -5.61 8.29 2.42
N TRP A 104 -6.03 9.41 1.81
CA TRP A 104 -6.34 9.49 0.39
C TRP A 104 -5.15 9.08 -0.49
N LYS A 105 -3.99 9.69 -0.26
CA LYS A 105 -2.76 9.38 -1.01
C LYS A 105 -2.32 7.94 -0.81
N THR A 106 -2.47 7.40 0.40
CA THR A 106 -2.09 6.03 0.71
C THR A 106 -3.00 5.03 0.01
N ALA A 107 -4.32 5.25 0.03
CA ALA A 107 -5.29 4.44 -0.72
C ALA A 107 -5.00 4.47 -2.22
N GLN A 108 -4.78 5.66 -2.81
CA GLN A 108 -4.42 5.80 -4.23
C GLN A 108 -3.14 5.06 -4.60
N ARG A 109 -2.08 5.21 -3.81
CA ARG A 109 -0.79 4.56 -4.07
C ARG A 109 -0.90 3.04 -3.93
N THR A 110 -1.62 2.59 -2.91
CA THR A 110 -1.82 1.15 -2.66
C THR A 110 -2.64 0.53 -3.78
N PHE A 111 -3.76 1.15 -4.15
CA PHE A 111 -4.56 0.72 -5.31
C PHE A 111 -3.70 0.61 -6.56
N LYS A 112 -3.00 1.68 -6.96
CA LYS A 112 -2.12 1.65 -8.13
C LYS A 112 -1.06 0.54 -8.07
N LEU A 113 -0.44 0.35 -6.90
CA LEU A 113 0.60 -0.67 -6.72
C LEU A 113 0.05 -2.08 -7.02
N TYR A 114 -1.13 -2.40 -6.48
CA TYR A 114 -1.73 -3.73 -6.61
C TYR A 114 -2.48 -3.92 -7.93
N SER A 115 -3.05 -2.86 -8.51
CA SER A 115 -3.75 -2.93 -9.81
C SER A 115 -2.79 -3.07 -11.00
N ILE A 116 -1.53 -2.65 -10.87
CA ILE A 116 -0.50 -2.82 -11.92
C ILE A 116 0.14 -4.22 -11.87
N GLN A 117 0.07 -4.91 -10.73
CA GLN A 117 0.68 -6.22 -10.50
C GLN A 117 -0.27 -7.40 -10.78
N GLY A 118 -1.33 -7.16 -11.59
CA GLY A 118 -2.34 -8.15 -11.96
C GLY A 118 -1.76 -9.46 -12.49
#